data_AF-A0A6I1MIQ9-F1
#
_entry.id   AF-A0A6I1MIQ9-F1
#
_cell.length_a   1.000
_cell.length_b   1.000
_cell.length_c   1.000
_cell.angle_alpha   90.00
_cell.angle_beta   90.00
_cell.angle_gamma   90.00
#
_symmetry.space_group_name_H-M   'P 1'
#
loop_
_entity.id
_entity.type
_entity.pdbx_description
1 polymer ?
#
loop_
_entity_poly.entity_id
_entity_poly.type
_entity_poly.pdbx_seq_one_letter_code
_entity_poly.pdbx_strand_id
1 'polypeptide(L)'
;MKIDIISGFLGAGKTTLIKKLISEELKHEKIAIIENEYGEVGIDGGLLKDIGLEVKEITSGCICCNITGDFKESLKLLVNEYRPERIIIEPSGVAKLSEIINSINSAKIEGSRINMKIAVVDAQNIELYSENFGEFYKNQILSAKTIILSRSEKLSQIDLDRVCSLIKDINKKCKIITNSWNGLSSKKILEVAEDKVESLIEHREFKVINNKKSKVVANDVFDNWGIETNKIYSINKIKEALNKLEQDRNYGQVLRVKGIVKSNNNNWIKFDYVPNEFKIEDYNIDYTGKICVIGKNLNKENIKKLFLN
;
A
#
# COMPACT_ATOMS: atom_id res chain seq x y z
N MET A 1 19.24 15.41 3.57
CA MET A 1 18.59 14.08 3.44
C MET A 1 17.21 14.21 2.80
N LYS A 2 16.86 13.34 1.85
CA LYS A 2 15.53 13.28 1.22
C LYS A 2 14.60 12.36 2.01
N ILE A 3 13.32 12.72 2.14
CA ILE A 3 12.28 11.85 2.71
C ILE A 3 11.19 11.66 1.65
N ASP A 4 10.99 10.43 1.22
CA ASP A 4 9.98 10.06 0.23
C ASP A 4 8.86 9.30 0.89
N ILE A 5 7.61 9.73 0.65
CA ILE A 5 6.43 9.05 1.17
C ILE A 5 5.73 8.39 -0.01
N ILE A 6 5.61 7.07 0.03
CA ILE A 6 4.90 6.27 -0.96
C ILE A 6 3.68 5.68 -0.28
N SER A 7 2.56 6.39 -0.37
CA SER A 7 1.27 6.01 0.21
C SER A 7 0.38 5.35 -0.85
N GLY A 8 -0.83 4.95 -0.45
CA GLY A 8 -1.77 4.22 -1.29
C GLY A 8 -2.54 3.17 -0.50
N PHE A 9 -3.71 2.82 -0.99
CA PHE A 9 -4.63 1.94 -0.27
C PHE A 9 -4.11 0.50 -0.17
N LEU A 10 -4.81 -0.33 0.60
CA LEU A 10 -4.48 -1.75 0.77
C LEU A 10 -4.33 -2.44 -0.59
N GLY A 11 -3.20 -3.13 -0.80
CA GLY A 11 -2.94 -3.86 -2.05
C GLY A 11 -2.77 -3.01 -3.31
N ALA A 12 -2.65 -1.68 -3.19
CA ALA A 12 -2.49 -0.79 -4.34
C ALA A 12 -1.15 -0.98 -5.10
N GLY A 13 -0.14 -1.64 -4.50
CA GLY A 13 1.16 -1.92 -5.13
C GLY A 13 2.33 -1.05 -4.63
N LYS A 14 2.20 -0.40 -3.46
CA LYS A 14 3.24 0.45 -2.85
C LYS A 14 4.62 -0.22 -2.79
N THR A 15 4.71 -1.38 -2.14
CA THR A 15 5.96 -2.15 -1.99
C THR A 15 6.57 -2.51 -3.35
N THR A 16 5.73 -2.89 -4.32
CA THR A 16 6.18 -3.19 -5.70
C THR A 16 6.80 -1.96 -6.37
N LEU A 17 6.20 -0.78 -6.22
CA LEU A 17 6.76 0.47 -6.72
C LEU A 17 8.10 0.79 -6.04
N ILE A 18 8.18 0.67 -4.70
CA ILE A 18 9.41 0.93 -3.94
C ILE A 18 10.56 0.06 -4.45
N LYS A 19 10.31 -1.24 -4.61
CA LYS A 19 11.30 -2.18 -5.14
C LYS A 19 11.80 -1.78 -6.52
N LYS A 20 10.89 -1.45 -7.43
CA LYS A 20 11.22 -1.03 -8.79
C LYS A 20 12.08 0.23 -8.80
N LEU A 21 11.74 1.24 -7.98
CA LEU A 21 12.50 2.49 -7.87
C LEU A 21 13.92 2.22 -7.37
N ILE A 22 14.04 1.36 -6.35
CA ILE A 22 15.32 0.98 -5.77
C ILE A 22 16.19 0.24 -6.77
N SER A 23 15.66 -0.83 -7.37
CA SER A 23 16.44 -1.72 -8.23
C SER A 23 16.96 -1.03 -9.49
N GLU A 24 16.18 -0.08 -10.03
CA GLU A 24 16.50 0.59 -11.28
C GLU A 24 17.36 1.85 -11.07
N GLU A 25 17.06 2.68 -10.08
CA GLU A 25 17.65 4.04 -10.00
C GLU A 25 18.30 4.36 -8.66
N LEU A 26 17.78 3.86 -7.54
CA LEU A 26 18.21 4.32 -6.21
C LEU A 26 19.27 3.44 -5.54
N LYS A 27 19.67 2.31 -6.14
CA LYS A 27 20.67 1.36 -5.58
C LYS A 27 22.03 1.95 -5.18
N HIS A 28 22.34 3.16 -5.66
CA HIS A 28 23.61 3.85 -5.39
C HIS A 28 23.53 4.83 -4.21
N GLU A 29 22.32 5.10 -3.69
CA GLU A 29 22.12 5.97 -2.53
C GLU A 29 22.12 5.14 -1.22
N LYS A 30 22.58 5.75 -0.12
CA LYS A 30 22.39 5.16 1.21
C LYS A 30 20.94 5.34 1.67
N ILE A 31 20.12 4.32 1.49
CA ILE A 31 18.67 4.36 1.76
C ILE A 31 18.32 3.68 3.08
N ALA A 32 17.46 4.31 3.87
CA ALA A 32 16.69 3.62 4.90
C ALA A 32 15.22 3.52 4.50
N ILE A 33 14.59 2.38 4.80
CA ILE A 33 13.16 2.17 4.53
C ILE A 33 12.44 2.03 5.86
N ILE A 34 11.34 2.76 6.03
CA ILE A 34 10.41 2.61 7.14
C ILE A 34 9.11 2.05 6.58
N GLU A 35 8.80 0.83 6.95
CA GLU A 35 7.57 0.15 6.56
C GLU A 35 6.67 -0.04 7.79
N ASN A 36 5.37 0.20 7.62
CA ASN A 36 4.37 -0.10 8.64
C ASN A 36 3.21 -0.89 8.01
N GLU A 37 3.07 -2.16 8.40
CA GLU A 37 2.00 -3.02 7.92
C GLU A 37 0.72 -2.85 8.76
N TYR A 38 -0.45 -3.13 8.16
CA TYR A 38 -1.73 -3.21 8.86
C TYR A 38 -2.17 -4.67 8.92
N GLY A 39 -2.38 -5.21 10.12
CA GLY A 39 -2.72 -6.60 10.37
C GLY A 39 -2.02 -7.14 11.62
N GLU A 40 -2.56 -8.20 12.23
CA GLU A 40 -1.99 -8.81 13.45
C GLU A 40 -0.65 -9.52 13.21
N VAL A 41 -0.33 -9.80 11.95
CA VAL A 41 0.85 -10.59 11.58
C VAL A 41 1.61 -9.91 10.44
N GLY A 42 2.87 -9.53 10.69
CA GLY A 42 3.77 -8.97 9.67
C GLY A 42 4.22 -10.04 8.67
N ILE A 43 3.91 -9.83 7.39
CA ILE A 43 4.18 -10.74 6.27
C ILE A 43 5.18 -10.11 5.28
N ASP A 44 5.33 -8.78 5.25
CA ASP A 44 6.13 -8.09 4.23
C ASP A 44 7.59 -7.77 4.62
N GLY A 45 7.96 -7.77 5.92
CA GLY A 45 9.29 -7.36 6.38
C GLY A 45 10.49 -8.16 5.83
N GLY A 46 10.26 -9.36 5.27
CA GLY A 46 11.29 -10.15 4.57
C GLY A 46 11.58 -9.67 3.15
N LEU A 47 10.63 -8.99 2.49
CA LEU A 47 10.62 -8.80 1.04
C LEU A 47 11.67 -7.81 0.53
N LEU A 48 12.16 -6.89 1.39
CA LEU A 48 13.10 -5.82 1.02
C LEU A 48 14.56 -6.16 1.33
N LYS A 49 14.81 -7.20 2.14
CA LYS A 49 16.16 -7.68 2.46
C LYS A 49 16.86 -8.34 1.26
N ASP A 50 16.07 -8.91 0.34
CA ASP A 50 16.56 -9.63 -0.84
C ASP A 50 17.30 -8.73 -1.86
N ILE A 51 17.19 -7.40 -1.76
CA ILE A 51 17.82 -6.44 -2.68
C ILE A 51 19.19 -5.97 -2.16
N GLY A 52 19.71 -6.57 -1.07
CA GLY A 52 21.04 -6.27 -0.52
C GLY A 52 21.15 -4.91 0.17
N LEU A 53 20.00 -4.32 0.55
CA LEU A 53 19.93 -3.06 1.29
C LEU A 53 19.81 -3.30 2.79
N GLU A 54 20.36 -2.38 3.57
CA GLU A 54 20.18 -2.36 5.02
C GLU A 54 18.78 -1.79 5.35
N VAL A 55 17.81 -2.70 5.47
CA VAL A 55 16.42 -2.37 5.79
C VAL A 55 16.25 -2.37 7.31
N LYS A 56 16.03 -1.19 7.90
CA LYS A 56 15.70 -1.05 9.32
C LYS A 56 14.18 -1.02 9.49
N GLU A 57 13.61 -2.17 9.81
CA GLU A 57 12.20 -2.31 10.16
C GLU A 57 11.94 -1.59 11.49
N ILE A 58 11.00 -0.64 11.49
CA ILE A 58 10.56 0.05 12.70
C ILE A 58 9.16 -0.47 13.00
N THR A 59 9.08 -1.61 13.69
CA THR A 59 7.84 -2.14 14.25
C THR A 59 7.46 -1.33 15.48
N SER A 60 6.97 -0.11 15.26
CA SER A 60 6.24 0.65 16.28
C SER A 60 4.77 0.44 15.99
N GLY A 61 4.06 -0.25 16.89
CA GLY A 61 2.66 -0.63 16.72
C GLY A 61 1.86 0.47 16.06
N CYS A 62 1.38 0.19 14.84
CA CYS A 62 0.54 1.05 14.01
C CYS A 62 0.84 2.56 14.13
N ILE A 63 1.56 3.16 13.15
CA ILE A 63 1.61 4.62 12.96
C ILE A 63 0.20 5.27 12.96
N CYS A 64 -0.83 4.47 12.63
CA CYS A 64 -2.25 4.86 12.64
C CYS A 64 -2.98 4.70 13.99
N CYS A 65 -2.39 4.07 15.01
CA CYS A 65 -3.03 3.81 16.30
C CYS A 65 -2.23 4.47 17.44
N ASN A 66 -2.51 5.74 17.71
CA ASN A 66 -2.15 6.44 18.96
C ASN A 66 -0.65 6.60 19.31
N ILE A 67 0.25 6.70 18.33
CA ILE A 67 1.68 6.87 18.59
C ILE A 67 2.30 7.92 17.65
N THR A 68 1.97 9.19 17.88
CA THR A 68 2.75 10.30 17.31
C THR A 68 4.10 10.50 18.01
N GLY A 69 4.31 9.90 19.19
CA GLY A 69 5.57 9.95 19.95
C GLY A 69 6.64 9.06 19.32
N ASP A 70 6.41 7.74 19.32
CA ASP A 70 7.45 6.77 18.94
C ASP A 70 7.88 6.91 17.48
N PHE A 71 6.98 7.20 16.53
CA PHE A 71 7.41 7.41 15.13
C PHE A 71 8.44 8.55 14.99
N LYS A 72 8.28 9.65 15.73
CA LYS A 72 9.22 10.78 15.67
C LYS A 72 10.56 10.41 16.28
N GLU A 73 10.54 9.71 17.40
CA GLU A 73 11.75 9.28 18.09
C GLU A 73 12.51 8.23 17.26
N SER A 74 11.81 7.22 16.73
CA SER A 74 12.41 6.22 15.86
C SER A 74 12.98 6.83 14.58
N LEU A 75 12.30 7.83 13.98
CA LEU A 75 12.82 8.55 12.82
C LEU A 75 14.09 9.33 13.17
N LYS A 76 14.15 10.01 14.33
CA LYS A 76 15.36 10.70 14.80
C LYS A 76 16.51 9.74 15.07
N LEU A 77 16.25 8.62 15.74
CA LEU A 77 17.23 7.58 16.03
C LEU A 77 17.80 6.99 14.73
N LEU A 78 16.93 6.65 13.77
CA LEU A 78 17.33 6.18 12.44
C LEU A 78 18.29 7.18 11.76
N VAL A 79 17.95 8.47 11.77
CA VAL A 79 18.79 9.50 11.15
C VAL A 79 20.15 9.62 11.84
N ASN A 80 20.17 9.58 13.18
CA ASN A 80 21.39 9.74 13.95
C ASN A 80 22.35 8.55 13.79
N GLU A 81 21.83 7.33 13.87
CA GLU A 81 22.62 6.10 13.80
C GLU A 81 23.02 5.75 12.37
N TYR A 82 22.05 5.80 11.46
CA TYR A 82 22.25 5.30 10.10
C TYR A 82 22.72 6.39 9.14
N ARG A 83 22.43 7.67 9.40
CA ARG A 83 22.77 8.81 8.53
C ARG A 83 22.48 8.55 7.03
N PRO A 84 21.24 8.20 6.67
CA PRO A 84 20.90 7.92 5.27
C PRO A 84 20.93 9.20 4.42
N GLU A 85 21.15 9.03 3.13
CA GLU A 85 20.96 10.09 2.13
C GLU A 85 19.47 10.26 1.80
N ARG A 86 18.72 9.16 1.83
CA ARG A 86 17.28 9.09 1.53
C ARG A 86 16.55 8.14 2.49
N ILE A 87 15.38 8.55 2.95
CA ILE A 87 14.43 7.71 3.69
C ILE A 87 13.20 7.49 2.82
N ILE A 88 12.80 6.23 2.62
CA ILE A 88 11.54 5.87 1.98
C ILE A 88 10.56 5.41 3.07
N ILE A 89 9.40 6.03 3.14
CA ILE A 89 8.34 5.71 4.11
C ILE A 89 7.17 5.08 3.37
N GLU A 90 6.89 3.82 3.68
CA GLU A 90 5.67 3.11 3.32
C GLU A 90 4.72 3.08 4.52
N PRO A 91 3.73 3.98 4.60
CA PRO A 91 2.73 3.91 5.65
C PRO A 91 1.72 2.78 5.36
N SER A 92 0.97 2.40 6.40
CA SER A 92 -0.07 1.39 6.27
C SER A 92 -1.12 1.78 5.23
N GLY A 93 -1.74 0.78 4.58
CA GLY A 93 -2.71 1.03 3.50
C GLY A 93 -3.94 1.84 3.93
N VAL A 94 -4.21 1.94 5.24
CA VAL A 94 -5.32 2.70 5.81
C VAL A 94 -4.88 4.00 6.48
N ALA A 95 -3.59 4.35 6.44
CA ALA A 95 -3.08 5.58 7.00
C ALA A 95 -3.46 6.81 6.14
N LYS A 96 -3.77 7.93 6.79
CA LYS A 96 -3.94 9.23 6.14
C LYS A 96 -2.58 9.82 5.81
N LEU A 97 -2.32 10.07 4.53
CA LEU A 97 -1.06 10.66 4.07
C LEU A 97 -0.80 12.04 4.71
N SER A 98 -1.85 12.82 4.98
CA SER A 98 -1.69 14.11 5.68
C SER A 98 -1.11 13.95 7.09
N GLU A 99 -1.46 12.89 7.81
CA GLU A 99 -0.98 12.65 9.17
C GLU A 99 0.50 12.25 9.15
N ILE A 100 0.92 11.42 8.21
CA ILE A 100 2.33 11.06 7.99
C ILE A 100 3.17 12.29 7.69
N ILE A 101 2.69 13.16 6.79
CA ILE A 101 3.36 14.44 6.46
C ILE A 101 3.51 15.31 7.71
N ASN A 102 2.44 15.45 8.51
CA ASN A 102 2.46 16.23 9.74
C ASN A 102 3.44 15.64 10.76
N SER A 103 3.46 14.32 10.93
CA SER A 103 4.40 13.62 11.81
C SER A 103 5.85 13.87 11.42
N ILE A 104 6.20 13.76 10.14
CA ILE A 104 7.55 14.05 9.63
C ILE A 104 7.93 15.51 9.88
N ASN A 105 7.05 16.46 9.51
CA ASN A 105 7.31 17.89 9.72
C ASN A 105 7.51 18.22 11.20
N SER A 106 6.72 17.61 12.08
CA SER A 106 6.80 17.84 13.52
C SER A 106 8.01 17.17 14.19
N ALA A 107 8.65 16.19 13.54
CA ALA A 107 9.91 15.60 14.02
C ALA A 107 11.08 16.61 13.95
N LYS A 108 10.96 17.65 13.11
CA LYS A 108 11.95 18.74 12.96
C LYS A 108 13.38 18.23 12.77
N ILE A 109 13.55 17.28 11.85
CA ILE A 109 14.86 16.69 11.56
C ILE A 109 15.65 17.68 10.69
N GLU A 110 16.75 18.17 11.23
CA GLU A 110 17.60 19.16 10.59
C GLU A 110 18.19 18.63 9.26
N GLY A 111 18.26 19.49 8.24
CA GLY A 111 18.76 19.11 6.92
C GLY A 111 17.91 18.08 6.15
N SER A 112 16.73 17.74 6.67
CA SER A 112 15.77 16.87 5.97
C SER A 112 14.74 17.67 5.18
N ARG A 113 14.24 17.10 4.08
CA ARG A 113 13.09 17.63 3.35
C ARG A 113 12.21 16.50 2.83
N ILE A 114 10.89 16.71 2.86
CA ILE A 114 9.96 15.84 2.14
C ILE A 114 10.18 16.07 0.64
N ASN A 115 10.70 15.06 -0.04
CA ASN A 115 11.10 15.10 -1.44
C ASN A 115 9.97 14.60 -2.35
N MET A 116 9.41 13.42 -2.09
CA MET A 116 8.25 12.88 -2.82
C MET A 116 7.04 12.68 -1.90
N LYS A 117 5.85 12.93 -2.47
CA LYS A 117 4.54 12.63 -1.85
C LYS A 117 3.70 11.88 -2.88
N ILE A 118 3.90 10.57 -2.94
CA ILE A 118 3.25 9.69 -3.89
C ILE A 118 2.03 9.03 -3.24
N ALA A 119 0.92 8.95 -3.97
CA ALA A 119 -0.12 7.97 -3.68
C ALA A 119 -0.29 7.01 -4.86
N VAL A 120 -0.14 5.72 -4.57
CA VAL A 120 -0.45 4.64 -5.50
C VAL A 120 -1.95 4.38 -5.45
N VAL A 121 -2.59 4.46 -6.61
CA VAL A 121 -4.04 4.31 -6.77
C VAL A 121 -4.31 3.12 -7.67
N ASP A 122 -5.01 2.12 -7.13
CA ASP A 122 -5.55 1.03 -7.93
C ASP A 122 -6.65 1.56 -8.85
N ALA A 123 -6.36 1.57 -10.16
CA ALA A 123 -7.25 2.17 -11.14
C ALA A 123 -8.56 1.37 -11.32
N GLN A 124 -8.55 0.05 -11.06
CA GLN A 124 -9.75 -0.79 -11.21
C GLN A 124 -10.74 -0.57 -10.06
N ASN A 125 -10.24 -0.23 -8.87
CA ASN A 125 -11.01 -0.27 -7.63
C ASN A 125 -11.24 1.13 -7.00
N ILE A 126 -10.94 2.22 -7.72
CA ILE A 126 -11.03 3.59 -7.18
C ILE A 126 -12.42 3.95 -6.65
N GLU A 127 -13.48 3.56 -7.36
CA GLU A 127 -14.86 3.85 -6.97
C GLU A 127 -15.26 3.07 -5.74
N LEU A 128 -15.05 1.75 -5.77
CA LEU A 128 -15.27 0.85 -4.64
C LEU A 128 -14.60 1.37 -3.37
N TYR A 129 -13.33 1.77 -3.47
CA TYR A 129 -12.58 2.28 -2.32
C TYR A 129 -13.04 3.68 -1.89
N SER A 130 -13.37 4.55 -2.84
CA SER A 130 -13.86 5.90 -2.56
C SER A 130 -15.23 5.92 -1.88
N GLU A 131 -16.12 5.00 -2.25
CA GLU A 131 -17.45 4.85 -1.64
C GLU A 131 -17.36 4.27 -0.23
N ASN A 132 -16.54 3.24 -0.05
CA ASN A 132 -16.52 2.49 1.20
C ASN A 132 -15.62 3.10 2.28
N PHE A 133 -14.56 3.81 1.89
CA PHE A 133 -13.50 4.29 2.79
C PHE A 133 -13.22 5.79 2.64
N GLY A 134 -14.22 6.51 2.15
CA GLY A 134 -14.14 7.86 1.60
C GLY A 134 -13.10 8.78 2.22
N GLU A 135 -13.09 8.98 3.54
CA GLU A 135 -12.12 9.91 4.15
C GLU A 135 -10.67 9.41 4.05
N PHE A 136 -10.39 8.15 4.38
CA PHE A 136 -9.04 7.59 4.36
C PHE A 136 -8.47 7.55 2.95
N TYR A 137 -9.26 6.99 2.03
CA TYR A 137 -8.87 6.82 0.64
C TYR A 137 -8.69 8.17 -0.06
N LYS A 138 -9.66 9.09 0.08
CA LYS A 138 -9.56 10.42 -0.53
C LYS A 138 -8.46 11.26 0.11
N ASN A 139 -8.13 11.06 1.39
CA ASN A 139 -7.01 11.78 2.03
C ASN A 139 -5.65 11.43 1.39
N GLN A 140 -5.44 10.16 1.04
CA GLN A 140 -4.23 9.73 0.33
C GLN A 140 -4.11 10.44 -1.01
N ILE A 141 -5.18 10.51 -1.79
CA ILE A 141 -5.22 11.21 -3.08
C ILE A 141 -5.04 12.73 -2.90
N LEU A 142 -5.78 13.33 -1.96
CA LEU A 142 -5.78 14.77 -1.70
C LEU A 142 -4.43 15.31 -1.22
N SER A 143 -3.69 14.52 -0.44
CA SER A 143 -2.43 14.95 0.16
C SER A 143 -1.20 14.66 -0.72
N ALA A 144 -1.37 13.86 -1.77
CA ALA A 144 -0.30 13.51 -2.69
C ALA A 144 0.01 14.65 -3.68
N LYS A 145 1.27 14.73 -4.07
CA LYS A 145 1.73 15.58 -5.18
C LYS A 145 1.70 14.81 -6.50
N THR A 146 2.00 13.52 -6.46
CA THR A 146 2.00 12.64 -7.61
C THR A 146 1.12 11.43 -7.32
N ILE A 147 0.18 11.16 -8.21
CA ILE A 147 -0.63 9.95 -8.22
C ILE A 147 -0.06 9.01 -9.27
N ILE A 148 0.14 7.76 -8.89
CA ILE A 148 0.60 6.71 -9.80
C ILE A 148 -0.50 5.67 -9.86
N LEU A 149 -1.05 5.45 -11.05
CA LEU A 149 -2.05 4.42 -11.26
C LEU A 149 -1.38 3.05 -11.32
N SER A 150 -1.85 2.10 -10.52
CA SER A 150 -1.58 0.68 -10.72
C SER A 150 -2.73 0.04 -11.47
N ARG A 151 -2.45 -1.08 -12.14
CA ARG A 151 -3.44 -1.87 -12.91
C ARG A 151 -4.10 -1.06 -14.04
N SER A 152 -3.45 0.01 -14.50
CA SER A 152 -3.98 0.85 -15.57
C SER A 152 -4.03 0.12 -16.91
N GLU A 153 -3.16 -0.87 -17.13
CA GLU A 153 -3.18 -1.72 -18.33
C GLU A 153 -4.44 -2.59 -18.47
N LYS A 154 -5.21 -2.77 -17.40
CA LYS A 154 -6.44 -3.57 -17.40
C LYS A 154 -7.68 -2.74 -17.77
N LEU A 155 -7.52 -1.44 -18.03
CA LEU A 155 -8.61 -0.51 -18.30
C LEU A 155 -8.59 -0.03 -19.75
N SER A 156 -9.79 0.25 -20.29
CA SER A 156 -9.92 0.97 -21.55
C SER A 156 -9.47 2.43 -21.40
N GLN A 157 -9.16 3.11 -22.50
CA GLN A 157 -8.82 4.54 -22.45
C GLN A 157 -9.96 5.39 -21.86
N ILE A 158 -11.22 5.00 -22.13
CA ILE A 158 -12.41 5.69 -21.59
C ILE A 158 -12.45 5.56 -20.07
N ASP A 159 -12.20 4.36 -19.56
CA ASP A 159 -12.19 4.10 -18.12
C ASP A 159 -11.00 4.81 -17.44
N LEU A 160 -9.84 4.84 -18.08
CA LEU A 160 -8.68 5.58 -17.57
C LEU A 160 -8.95 7.08 -17.48
N ASP A 161 -9.58 7.66 -18.51
CA ASP A 161 -9.97 9.07 -18.51
C ASP A 161 -10.98 9.36 -17.38
N ARG A 162 -11.93 8.44 -17.15
CA ARG A 162 -12.88 8.51 -16.02
C ARG A 162 -12.17 8.47 -14.66
N VAL A 163 -11.24 7.54 -14.47
CA VAL A 163 -10.42 7.42 -13.25
C VAL A 163 -9.61 8.70 -13.01
N CYS A 164 -8.99 9.25 -14.07
CA CYS A 164 -8.25 10.51 -13.98
C CYS A 164 -9.15 11.68 -13.57
N SER A 165 -10.37 11.75 -14.11
CA SER A 165 -11.36 12.76 -13.72
C SER A 165 -11.71 12.66 -12.23
N LEU A 166 -12.00 11.45 -11.73
CA LEU A 166 -12.30 11.21 -10.31
C LEU A 166 -11.14 11.65 -9.40
N ILE A 167 -9.90 11.37 -9.81
CA ILE A 167 -8.71 11.81 -9.08
C ILE A 167 -8.60 13.34 -9.08
N LYS A 168 -8.85 13.99 -10.22
CA LYS A 168 -8.80 15.46 -10.35
C LYS A 168 -9.91 16.15 -9.57
N ASP A 169 -11.07 15.53 -9.42
CA ASP A 169 -12.14 16.02 -8.55
C ASP A 169 -11.71 16.05 -7.09
N ILE A 170 -10.93 15.06 -6.66
CA ILE A 170 -10.36 15.01 -5.31
C ILE A 170 -9.16 15.95 -5.18
N ASN A 171 -8.25 15.95 -6.15
CA ASN A 171 -6.99 16.69 -6.12
C ASN A 171 -6.63 17.29 -7.48
N LYS A 172 -7.06 18.54 -7.72
CA LYS A 172 -6.79 19.25 -8.97
C LYS A 172 -5.31 19.45 -9.27
N LYS A 173 -4.48 19.60 -8.22
CA LYS A 173 -3.06 19.99 -8.31
C LYS A 173 -2.09 18.81 -8.46
N CYS A 174 -2.54 17.57 -8.32
CA CYS A 174 -1.65 16.42 -8.46
C CYS A 174 -1.22 16.20 -9.91
N LYS A 175 -0.01 15.66 -10.09
CA LYS A 175 0.42 15.02 -11.33
C LYS A 175 -0.12 13.58 -11.35
N ILE A 176 -0.56 13.06 -12.48
CA ILE A 176 -1.06 11.69 -12.60
C ILE A 176 -0.18 10.94 -13.61
N ILE A 177 0.33 9.79 -13.21
CA ILE A 177 1.07 8.86 -14.06
C ILE A 177 0.15 7.66 -14.34
N THR A 178 -0.22 7.48 -15.61
CA THR A 178 -1.18 6.46 -16.05
C THR A 178 -0.52 5.26 -16.75
N ASN A 179 0.74 5.38 -17.17
CA ASN A 179 1.43 4.30 -17.87
C ASN A 179 1.57 3.06 -17.01
N SER A 180 1.46 1.88 -17.64
CA SER A 180 1.73 0.61 -16.97
C SER A 180 3.16 0.57 -16.45
N TRP A 181 3.34 -0.01 -15.26
CA TRP A 181 4.62 0.00 -14.56
C TRP A 181 5.69 -0.82 -15.26
N ASN A 182 5.29 -1.82 -16.04
CA ASN A 182 6.19 -2.63 -16.84
C ASN A 182 6.83 -1.84 -18.00
N GLY A 183 6.14 -0.79 -18.48
CA GLY A 183 6.62 0.07 -19.58
C GLY A 183 7.22 1.40 -19.13
N LEU A 184 7.15 1.73 -17.84
CA LEU A 184 7.61 3.01 -17.31
C LEU A 184 8.95 2.84 -16.59
N SER A 185 9.97 3.59 -17.01
CA SER A 185 11.25 3.60 -16.31
C SER A 185 11.15 4.33 -14.97
N SER A 186 11.78 3.79 -13.93
CA SER A 186 11.86 4.44 -12.61
C SER A 186 12.41 5.87 -12.69
N LYS A 187 13.33 6.14 -13.63
CA LYS A 187 13.84 7.48 -13.91
C LYS A 187 12.73 8.49 -14.17
N LYS A 188 11.78 8.16 -15.06
CA LYS A 188 10.66 9.06 -15.39
C LYS A 188 9.74 9.28 -14.19
N ILE A 189 9.51 8.24 -13.38
CA ILE A 189 8.71 8.36 -12.15
C ILE A 189 9.38 9.36 -11.19
N LEU A 190 10.68 9.20 -10.96
CA LEU A 190 11.47 10.09 -10.08
C LEU A 190 11.51 11.52 -10.64
N GLU A 191 11.70 11.70 -11.94
CA GLU A 191 11.70 13.02 -12.58
C GLU A 191 10.39 13.78 -12.39
N VAL A 192 9.25 13.09 -12.55
CA VAL A 192 7.92 13.68 -12.33
C VAL A 192 7.67 13.96 -10.85
N ALA A 193 8.02 13.01 -9.97
CA ALA A 193 7.75 13.07 -8.54
C ALA A 193 8.69 14.02 -7.76
N GLU A 194 9.92 14.23 -8.23
CA GLU A 194 10.88 15.21 -7.68
C GLU A 194 10.74 16.60 -8.32
N ASP A 195 9.74 16.82 -9.18
CA ASP A 195 9.51 18.07 -9.91
C ASP A 195 10.64 18.51 -10.83
N LYS A 196 11.45 17.57 -11.32
CA LYS A 196 12.50 17.84 -12.30
C LYS A 196 11.93 18.08 -13.71
N VAL A 197 10.69 17.65 -13.95
CA VAL A 197 9.98 17.83 -15.22
C VAL A 197 8.57 18.36 -14.96
N GLU A 198 8.19 19.40 -15.72
CA GLU A 198 6.82 19.84 -15.91
C GLU A 198 6.10 18.79 -16.78
N SER A 199 5.50 17.79 -16.12
CA SER A 199 4.57 16.78 -16.63
C SER A 199 4.67 16.34 -18.11
N LEU A 200 4.93 15.04 -18.34
CA LEU A 200 4.60 14.33 -19.58
C LEU A 200 3.08 14.09 -19.77
N ILE A 201 2.22 15.00 -19.29
CA ILE A 201 0.77 14.81 -19.23
C ILE A 201 0.13 15.65 -20.33
N GLU A 202 -0.42 15.00 -21.36
CA GLU A 202 -1.42 15.59 -22.25
C GLU A 202 -2.50 16.25 -21.39
N HIS A 203 -2.57 17.58 -21.44
CA HIS A 203 -3.60 18.34 -20.73
C HIS A 203 -4.96 18.04 -21.36
N ARG A 204 -5.76 17.17 -20.72
CA ARG A 204 -7.19 17.05 -20.99
C ARG A 204 -7.96 17.76 -19.89
N GLU A 205 -8.83 18.68 -20.27
CA GLU A 205 -9.73 19.37 -19.34
C GLU A 205 -10.82 18.41 -18.87
N PHE A 206 -10.97 18.26 -17.55
CA PHE A 206 -12.01 17.42 -16.93
C PHE A 206 -13.00 18.31 -16.17
N LYS A 207 -14.30 18.14 -16.44
CA LYS A 207 -15.39 18.89 -15.77
C LYS A 207 -15.70 18.27 -14.40
N VAL A 208 -15.78 19.13 -13.39
CA VAL A 208 -15.87 18.77 -11.96
C VAL A 208 -17.32 18.60 -11.49
N ILE A 209 -17.59 17.57 -10.68
CA ILE A 209 -18.85 17.42 -9.91
C ILE A 209 -18.53 17.31 -8.41
N ASN A 210 -19.19 18.14 -7.59
CA ASN A 210 -18.92 18.29 -6.15
C ASN A 210 -19.55 17.18 -5.29
N ASN A 211 -18.87 16.74 -4.23
CA ASN A 211 -19.52 16.06 -3.08
C ASN A 211 -18.85 16.32 -1.71
N LYS A 212 -19.67 16.38 -0.66
CA LYS A 212 -19.39 16.87 0.71
C LYS A 212 -18.52 15.90 1.56
N LYS A 213 -17.86 16.47 2.59
CA LYS A 213 -16.96 15.78 3.55
C LYS A 213 -17.69 15.34 4.84
N SER A 214 -17.28 14.20 5.39
CA SER A 214 -17.56 13.74 6.76
C SER A 214 -16.27 13.16 7.39
N LYS A 215 -16.19 13.16 8.73
CA LYS A 215 -15.00 12.86 9.54
C LYS A 215 -15.24 11.55 10.32
N VAL A 216 -14.43 10.51 10.10
CA VAL A 216 -14.53 9.16 10.69
C VAL A 216 -13.12 8.64 11.02
N VAL A 217 -13.00 7.85 12.09
CA VAL A 217 -11.74 7.26 12.62
C VAL A 217 -11.56 5.83 12.07
N ALA A 218 -10.31 5.39 11.83
CA ALA A 218 -10.01 4.20 11.01
C ALA A 218 -10.51 2.89 11.64
N ASN A 219 -10.49 2.81 12.97
CA ASN A 219 -10.87 1.60 13.71
C ASN A 219 -12.38 1.31 13.67
N ASP A 220 -13.20 2.28 13.26
CA ASP A 220 -14.66 2.10 13.13
C ASP A 220 -15.09 1.72 11.70
N VAL A 221 -14.14 1.62 10.75
CA VAL A 221 -14.44 1.40 9.32
C VAL A 221 -13.90 0.06 8.80
N PHE A 222 -12.84 -0.47 9.41
CA PHE A 222 -12.17 -1.69 8.96
C PHE A 222 -12.26 -2.80 10.00
N ASP A 223 -12.69 -3.97 9.56
CA ASP A 223 -12.52 -5.21 10.29
C ASP A 223 -11.26 -5.93 9.80
N ASN A 224 -10.56 -6.56 10.74
CA ASN A 224 -9.49 -7.48 10.45
C ASN A 224 -9.76 -8.84 11.10
N TRP A 225 -9.21 -9.88 10.49
CA TRP A 225 -9.13 -11.23 11.04
C TRP A 225 -7.78 -11.81 10.67
N GLY A 226 -7.00 -12.21 11.68
CA GLY A 226 -5.69 -12.83 11.52
C GLY A 226 -5.62 -14.19 12.21
N ILE A 227 -4.80 -15.10 11.71
CA ILE A 227 -4.47 -16.33 12.43
C ILE A 227 -3.10 -16.90 12.06
N GLU A 228 -2.44 -17.51 13.04
CA GLU A 228 -1.33 -18.44 12.83
C GLU A 228 -1.83 -19.90 12.76
N THR A 229 -1.34 -20.67 11.80
CA THR A 229 -1.85 -22.00 11.51
C THR A 229 -0.75 -22.96 11.05
N ASN A 230 -0.79 -24.19 11.57
CA ASN A 230 0.07 -25.28 11.11
C ASN A 230 -0.64 -26.21 10.11
N LYS A 231 -1.86 -25.84 9.68
CA LYS A 231 -2.65 -26.64 8.72
C LYS A 231 -1.96 -26.63 7.36
N ILE A 232 -2.07 -27.75 6.66
CA ILE A 232 -1.56 -27.89 5.29
C ILE A 232 -2.68 -27.53 4.32
N TYR A 233 -2.38 -26.66 3.37
CA TYR A 233 -3.32 -26.18 2.35
C TYR A 233 -2.87 -26.61 0.96
N SER A 234 -3.81 -27.06 0.13
CA SER A 234 -3.54 -27.19 -1.30
C SER A 234 -3.79 -25.84 -1.99
N ILE A 235 -3.10 -25.63 -3.12
CA ILE A 235 -3.33 -24.44 -3.96
C ILE A 235 -4.81 -24.32 -4.33
N ASN A 236 -5.49 -25.43 -4.66
CA ASN A 236 -6.91 -25.42 -5.01
C ASN A 236 -7.79 -24.98 -3.84
N LYS A 237 -7.52 -25.43 -2.61
CA LYS A 237 -8.26 -24.97 -1.42
C LYS A 237 -8.12 -23.47 -1.19
N ILE A 238 -6.92 -22.92 -1.37
CA ILE A 238 -6.71 -21.47 -1.27
C ILE A 238 -7.47 -20.73 -2.37
N LYS A 239 -7.40 -21.20 -3.62
CA LYS A 239 -8.17 -20.61 -4.74
C LYS A 239 -9.67 -20.59 -4.46
N GLU A 240 -10.23 -21.71 -4.00
CA GLU A 240 -11.65 -21.81 -3.65
C GLU A 240 -12.03 -20.85 -2.52
N ALA A 241 -11.17 -20.73 -1.49
CA ALA A 241 -11.40 -19.78 -0.41
C ALA A 241 -11.39 -18.34 -0.89
N LEU A 242 -10.40 -17.93 -1.70
CA LEU A 242 -10.31 -16.56 -2.23
C LEU A 242 -11.51 -16.23 -3.13
N ASN A 243 -11.94 -17.16 -4.00
CA ASN A 243 -13.14 -16.98 -4.83
C ASN A 243 -14.41 -16.81 -3.98
N LYS A 244 -14.57 -17.59 -2.90
CA LYS A 244 -15.71 -17.44 -1.98
C LYS A 244 -15.71 -16.08 -1.28
N LEU A 245 -14.56 -15.60 -0.85
CA LEU A 245 -14.43 -14.28 -0.21
C LEU A 245 -14.76 -13.12 -1.17
N GLU A 246 -14.54 -13.31 -2.48
CA GLU A 246 -14.87 -12.33 -3.51
C GLU A 246 -16.37 -12.30 -3.84
N GLN A 247 -16.99 -13.48 -3.94
CA GLN A 247 -18.35 -13.63 -4.47
C GLN A 247 -19.44 -13.60 -3.39
N ASP A 248 -19.14 -14.09 -2.18
CA ASP A 248 -20.14 -14.27 -1.13
C ASP A 248 -20.06 -13.18 -0.05
N ARG A 249 -21.10 -12.34 0.00
CA ARG A 249 -21.24 -11.27 0.99
C ARG A 249 -21.46 -11.78 2.41
N ASN A 250 -21.73 -13.08 2.62
CA ASN A 250 -21.80 -13.68 3.95
C ASN A 250 -20.47 -13.66 4.71
N TYR A 251 -19.35 -13.42 4.02
CA TYR A 251 -18.04 -13.21 4.62
C TYR A 251 -17.75 -11.72 4.94
N GLY A 252 -18.64 -10.81 4.53
CA GLY A 252 -18.42 -9.37 4.54
C GLY A 252 -17.84 -8.86 3.22
N GLN A 253 -17.40 -7.61 3.19
CA GLN A 253 -16.69 -7.06 2.04
C GLN A 253 -15.18 -7.19 2.23
N VAL A 254 -14.58 -8.20 1.61
CA VAL A 254 -13.14 -8.45 1.68
C VAL A 254 -12.38 -7.54 0.71
N LEU A 255 -11.30 -6.91 1.19
CA LEU A 255 -10.50 -5.94 0.46
C LEU A 255 -9.07 -6.40 0.25
N ARG A 256 -8.56 -7.18 1.20
CA ARG A 256 -7.24 -7.77 1.09
C ARG A 256 -7.23 -9.09 1.82
N VAL A 257 -6.57 -10.08 1.22
CA VAL A 257 -6.12 -11.26 1.93
C VAL A 257 -4.65 -11.44 1.66
N LYS A 258 -3.90 -11.77 2.70
CA LYS A 258 -2.55 -12.28 2.57
C LYS A 258 -2.42 -13.57 3.35
N GLY A 259 -1.60 -14.46 2.85
CA GLY A 259 -1.11 -15.53 3.68
C GLY A 259 0.17 -16.16 3.17
N ILE A 260 0.91 -16.73 4.12
CA ILE A 260 2.00 -17.66 3.89
C ILE A 260 1.56 -18.93 4.60
N VAL A 261 1.35 -20.02 3.89
CA VAL A 261 0.85 -21.26 4.49
C VAL A 261 1.64 -22.46 4.02
N LYS A 262 1.69 -23.48 4.88
CA LYS A 262 2.30 -24.75 4.54
C LYS A 262 1.48 -25.45 3.46
N SER A 263 2.15 -25.91 2.42
CA SER A 263 1.60 -26.71 1.32
C SER A 263 2.10 -28.16 1.42
N ASN A 264 1.56 -29.03 0.56
CA ASN A 264 1.98 -30.42 0.48
C ASN A 264 3.50 -30.50 0.20
N ASN A 265 4.12 -31.64 0.54
CA ASN A 265 5.56 -31.92 0.31
C ASN A 265 6.53 -30.96 1.03
N ASN A 266 6.14 -30.42 2.20
CA ASN A 266 6.97 -29.49 2.99
C ASN A 266 7.29 -28.15 2.29
N ASN A 267 6.62 -27.85 1.18
CA ASN A 267 6.71 -26.56 0.52
C ASN A 267 5.81 -25.54 1.20
N TRP A 268 6.07 -24.26 0.94
CA TRP A 268 5.24 -23.15 1.41
C TRP A 268 4.67 -22.42 0.21
N ILE A 269 3.47 -21.88 0.37
CA ILE A 269 2.84 -21.04 -0.64
C ILE A 269 2.52 -19.68 -0.02
N LYS A 270 2.78 -18.64 -0.79
CA LYS A 270 2.35 -17.28 -0.50
C LYS A 270 1.16 -16.95 -1.39
N PHE A 271 0.16 -16.29 -0.82
CA PHE A 271 -0.97 -15.75 -1.58
C PHE A 271 -1.28 -14.33 -1.17
N ASP A 272 -1.66 -13.52 -2.16
CA ASP A 272 -2.13 -12.14 -2.00
C ASP A 272 -3.40 -11.99 -2.87
N TYR A 273 -4.43 -11.39 -2.28
CA TYR A 273 -5.70 -11.11 -2.92
C TYR A 273 -6.06 -9.65 -2.70
N VAL A 274 -6.61 -9.04 -3.75
CA VAL A 274 -7.37 -7.80 -3.76
C VAL A 274 -8.62 -8.02 -4.64
N PRO A 275 -9.67 -7.20 -4.54
CA PRO A 275 -10.82 -7.30 -5.44
C PRO A 275 -10.40 -7.38 -6.91
N ASN A 276 -10.95 -8.36 -7.64
CA ASN A 276 -10.70 -8.68 -9.05
C ASN A 276 -9.36 -9.36 -9.35
N GLU A 277 -8.52 -9.67 -8.36
CA GLU A 277 -7.21 -10.29 -8.61
C GLU A 277 -6.63 -11.04 -7.39
N PHE A 278 -6.13 -12.25 -7.61
CA PHE A 278 -5.24 -12.91 -6.66
C PHE A 278 -4.04 -13.57 -7.31
N LYS A 279 -2.97 -13.69 -6.53
CA LYS A 279 -1.74 -14.40 -6.87
C LYS A 279 -1.47 -15.48 -5.83
N ILE A 280 -1.02 -16.64 -6.30
CA ILE A 280 -0.50 -17.73 -5.46
C ILE A 280 0.83 -18.15 -6.04
N GLU A 281 1.88 -18.18 -5.23
CA GLU A 281 3.25 -18.51 -5.62
C GLU A 281 3.90 -19.41 -4.58
N ASP A 282 4.89 -20.19 -5.01
CA ASP A 282 5.74 -20.93 -4.08
C ASP A 282 6.56 -19.95 -3.23
N TYR A 283 6.81 -20.32 -1.98
CA TYR A 283 7.48 -19.49 -1.00
C TYR A 283 8.56 -20.28 -0.27
N ASN A 284 9.57 -19.56 0.23
CA ASN A 284 10.63 -20.15 1.04
C ASN A 284 10.04 -20.73 2.34
N ILE A 285 10.75 -21.69 2.93
CA ILE A 285 10.30 -22.33 4.17
C ILE A 285 10.15 -21.28 5.27
N ASP A 286 8.97 -21.25 5.87
CA ASP A 286 8.65 -20.44 7.04
C ASP A 286 8.45 -21.35 8.28
N TYR A 287 8.33 -20.76 9.46
CA TYR A 287 8.16 -21.50 10.72
C TYR A 287 6.69 -21.78 11.06
N THR A 288 5.77 -20.89 10.68
CA THR A 288 4.33 -21.02 10.93
C THR A 288 3.50 -20.40 9.81
N GLY A 289 2.36 -21.01 9.51
CA GLY A 289 1.41 -20.45 8.55
C GLY A 289 0.72 -19.23 9.14
N LYS A 290 0.42 -18.24 8.30
CA LYS A 290 -0.15 -16.97 8.68
C LYS A 290 -1.17 -16.57 7.63
N ILE A 291 -2.36 -16.18 8.05
CA ILE A 291 -3.41 -15.66 7.16
C ILE A 291 -3.96 -14.38 7.79
N CYS A 292 -4.10 -13.33 6.98
CA CYS A 292 -4.70 -12.07 7.37
C CYS A 292 -5.75 -11.66 6.33
N VAL A 293 -6.96 -11.38 6.79
CA VAL A 293 -8.09 -10.88 5.99
C VAL A 293 -8.45 -9.50 6.51
N ILE A 294 -8.56 -8.53 5.59
CA ILE A 294 -8.95 -7.15 5.89
C ILE A 294 -10.15 -6.79 5.03
N GLY A 295 -11.14 -6.16 5.64
CA GLY A 295 -12.37 -5.78 4.97
C GLY A 295 -13.31 -4.93 5.80
N LYS A 296 -14.58 -4.93 5.43
CA LYS A 296 -15.66 -4.20 6.12
C LYS A 296 -16.82 -5.15 6.42
N ASN A 297 -17.36 -5.05 7.63
CA ASN A 297 -18.41 -5.93 8.15
C ASN A 297 -18.04 -7.41 7.99
N LEU A 298 -16.81 -7.77 8.35
CA LEU A 298 -16.30 -9.13 8.16
C LEU A 298 -17.00 -10.10 9.10
N ASN A 299 -17.51 -11.21 8.54
CA ASN A 299 -18.01 -12.32 9.35
C ASN A 299 -16.86 -13.23 9.76
N LYS A 300 -16.21 -12.88 10.88
CA LYS A 300 -15.00 -13.56 11.38
C LYS A 300 -15.20 -15.07 11.62
N GLU A 301 -16.39 -15.49 12.06
CA GLU A 301 -16.69 -16.90 12.26
C GLU A 301 -16.77 -17.67 10.94
N ASN A 302 -17.42 -17.10 9.92
CA ASN A 302 -17.46 -17.73 8.59
C ASN A 302 -16.08 -17.78 7.95
N ILE A 303 -15.28 -16.70 8.08
CA ILE A 303 -13.89 -16.66 7.59
C ILE A 303 -13.04 -17.71 8.31
N LYS A 304 -13.16 -17.81 9.64
CA LYS A 304 -12.47 -18.83 10.42
C LYS A 304 -12.82 -20.24 9.95
N LYS A 305 -14.10 -20.53 9.74
CA LYS A 305 -14.56 -21.82 9.20
C LYS A 305 -14.00 -22.07 7.80
N LEU A 306 -13.96 -21.04 6.94
CA LEU A 306 -13.47 -21.16 5.58
C LEU A 306 -12.01 -21.62 5.50
N PHE A 307 -11.14 -21.11 6.38
CA PHE A 307 -9.73 -21.48 6.38
C PHE A 307 -9.42 -22.67 7.29
N LEU A 308 -10.09 -22.80 8.44
CA LEU A 308 -9.69 -23.78 9.47
C LEU A 308 -10.49 -25.08 9.45
N ASN A 309 -11.68 -25.12 8.86
CA ASN A 309 -12.44 -26.36 8.69
C ASN A 309 -12.15 -26.93 7.29
#